data_AF-A0A1F2VD62-F1
#
_entry.id   AF-A0A1F2VD62-F1
#
_cell.length_a   1.000
_cell.length_b   1.000
_cell.length_c   1.000
_cell.angle_alpha   90.00
_cell.angle_beta   90.00
_cell.angle_gamma   90.00
#
_symmetry.space_group_name_H-M   'P 1'
#
loop_
_entity.id
_entity.type
_entity.pdbx_description
1 polymer ?
#
loop_
_entity_poly.entity_id
_entity_poly.type
_entity_poly.pdbx_seq_one_letter_code
_entity_poly.pdbx_strand_id
1 'polypeptide(L)'
;MTRQPTLRVRVALALVALALPWSCAGRVPPLDAIAEGYVRVALELAQHDPELVEDWRGPESWRPGPRVPVAGLLKKIEALQANVHGAPPASASRDDAERHRYLAAQLRALHFAAERQLGRPAGIDDQLREEFGVEPEPFDAARMERVRAEIARVLPGTSPLAERVAALRRRTSVPADRRVTVVEQAIAACRRATAAVIRLPPDEGVRVQLEPGLVWDGFTRYQGRHRSELQINDEALLDVARALRLACHEGYPGHHVQQVLIDVTFTNRQREELQLVPAFGPHLLFAEGAAEVGADLALPEDQRVSLYRDVLFPAAGANAADVPALVRVETLLADLLPEVTDVARQYLDSAITQERALDRLAHDALVGNPDGTLAFIERRRARALVYGEGRRAVLAMMQEYSLAGLYAVFAGPHAVQ
;
A
#
# COMPACT_ATOMS: atom_id res chain seq x y z
N MET A 1 -32.59 -39.71 92.89
CA MET A 1 -31.38 -40.49 92.52
C MET A 1 -31.82 -41.42 91.40
N THR A 2 -31.32 -41.44 90.18
CA THR A 2 -30.07 -40.94 89.59
C THR A 2 -30.35 -40.76 88.09
N ARG A 3 -30.02 -39.57 87.56
CA ARG A 3 -30.19 -39.21 86.14
C ARG A 3 -29.09 -39.90 85.32
N GLN A 4 -29.46 -40.61 84.25
CA GLN A 4 -28.53 -40.97 83.17
C GLN A 4 -28.67 -39.95 82.02
N PRO A 5 -27.58 -39.40 81.48
CA PRO A 5 -27.64 -38.45 80.38
C PRO A 5 -27.70 -39.18 79.04
N THR A 6 -28.71 -38.87 78.23
CA THR A 6 -28.79 -39.29 76.82
C THR A 6 -27.80 -38.46 75.98
N LEU A 7 -26.76 -39.11 75.48
CA LEU A 7 -25.78 -38.53 74.56
C LEU A 7 -26.45 -38.30 73.19
N ARG A 8 -26.82 -37.04 72.89
CA ARG A 8 -27.30 -36.65 71.56
C ARG A 8 -26.10 -36.43 70.63
N VAL A 9 -25.79 -37.43 69.81
CA VAL A 9 -24.86 -37.29 68.69
C VAL A 9 -25.50 -36.40 67.63
N ARG A 10 -25.04 -35.15 67.53
CA ARG A 10 -25.38 -34.25 66.41
C ARG A 10 -24.49 -34.63 65.23
N VAL A 11 -25.04 -35.37 64.26
CA VAL A 11 -24.42 -35.53 62.94
C VAL A 11 -24.58 -34.20 62.20
N ALA A 12 -23.50 -33.43 62.13
CA ALA A 12 -23.42 -32.26 61.27
C ALA A 12 -23.28 -32.75 59.83
N LEU A 13 -24.36 -32.67 59.04
CA LEU A 13 -24.25 -32.74 57.58
C LEU A 13 -23.49 -31.51 57.11
N ALA A 14 -22.20 -31.68 56.81
CA ALA A 14 -21.44 -30.72 56.05
C ALA A 14 -21.98 -30.71 54.62
N LEU A 15 -22.80 -29.72 54.28
CA LEU A 15 -23.07 -29.33 52.90
C LEU A 15 -21.75 -28.85 52.29
N VAL A 16 -21.03 -29.76 51.64
CA VAL A 16 -19.96 -29.39 50.71
C VAL A 16 -20.66 -28.76 49.52
N ALA A 17 -20.75 -27.43 49.52
CA ALA A 17 -21.06 -26.66 48.33
C ALA A 17 -19.95 -26.96 47.32
N LEU A 18 -20.23 -27.77 46.31
CA LEU A 18 -19.40 -27.80 45.10
C LEU A 18 -19.48 -26.40 44.49
N ALA A 19 -18.49 -25.57 44.82
CA ALA A 19 -18.17 -24.40 44.04
C ALA A 19 -17.66 -24.92 42.69
N LEU A 20 -18.58 -25.08 41.74
CA LEU A 20 -18.23 -25.11 40.33
C LEU A 20 -17.43 -23.84 40.06
N PRO A 21 -16.16 -23.92 39.62
CA PRO A 21 -15.49 -22.73 39.15
C PRO A 21 -16.25 -22.30 37.90
N TRP A 22 -17.09 -21.26 38.03
CA TRP A 22 -17.39 -20.40 36.91
C TRP A 22 -16.04 -19.84 36.47
N SER A 23 -15.43 -20.55 35.54
CA SER A 23 -14.37 -19.99 34.73
C SER A 23 -14.99 -18.76 34.08
N CYS A 24 -14.62 -17.57 34.56
CA CYS A 24 -14.79 -16.33 33.82
C CYS A 24 -13.89 -16.43 32.58
N ALA A 25 -14.19 -17.35 31.68
CA ALA A 25 -13.70 -17.28 30.31
C ALA A 25 -14.39 -16.05 29.74
N GLY A 26 -13.69 -14.91 29.80
CA GLY A 26 -14.17 -13.65 29.22
C GLY A 26 -14.63 -13.95 27.80
N ARG A 27 -15.88 -13.64 27.49
CA ARG A 27 -16.43 -13.85 26.15
C ARG A 27 -15.59 -13.02 25.19
N VAL A 28 -14.97 -13.69 24.22
CA VAL A 28 -14.17 -13.01 23.20
C VAL A 28 -15.05 -12.01 22.45
N PRO A 29 -14.61 -10.75 22.26
CA PRO A 29 -15.39 -9.76 21.55
C PRO A 29 -15.71 -10.21 20.11
N PRO A 30 -16.87 -9.80 19.54
CA PRO A 30 -17.15 -10.02 18.12
C PRO A 30 -16.16 -9.26 17.23
N LEU A 31 -15.97 -9.72 15.98
CA LEU A 31 -15.03 -9.09 15.03
C LEU A 31 -15.30 -7.60 14.81
N ASP A 32 -16.58 -7.16 14.83
CA ASP A 32 -16.92 -5.73 14.72
C ASP A 32 -16.31 -4.89 15.84
N ALA A 33 -16.33 -5.39 17.07
CA ALA A 33 -15.75 -4.69 18.21
C ALA A 33 -14.22 -4.64 18.12
N ILE A 34 -13.59 -5.69 17.58
CA ILE A 34 -12.14 -5.73 17.34
C ILE A 34 -11.77 -4.75 16.22
N ALA A 35 -12.57 -4.70 15.16
CA ALA A 35 -12.38 -3.80 14.02
C ALA A 35 -12.49 -2.32 14.43
N GLU A 36 -13.52 -1.96 15.21
CA GLU A 36 -13.63 -0.62 15.80
C GLU A 36 -12.43 -0.30 16.69
N GLY A 37 -12.01 -1.24 17.55
CA GLY A 37 -10.84 -1.08 18.40
C GLY A 37 -9.55 -0.84 17.61
N TYR A 38 -9.36 -1.59 16.52
CA TYR A 38 -8.24 -1.42 15.58
C TYR A 38 -8.22 -0.02 14.97
N VAL A 39 -9.33 0.46 14.42
CA VAL A 39 -9.40 1.80 13.82
C VAL A 39 -9.12 2.88 14.86
N ARG A 40 -9.79 2.81 16.01
CA ARG A 40 -9.62 3.81 17.07
C ARG A 40 -8.17 3.89 17.54
N VAL A 41 -7.53 2.74 17.80
CA VAL A 41 -6.14 2.75 18.29
C VAL A 41 -5.15 3.16 17.20
N ALA A 42 -5.43 2.87 15.93
CA ALA A 42 -4.64 3.39 14.79
C ALA A 42 -4.73 4.93 14.71
N LEU A 43 -5.93 5.49 14.84
CA LEU A 43 -6.15 6.94 14.84
C LEU A 43 -5.53 7.62 16.08
N GLU A 44 -5.63 7.01 17.26
CA GLU A 44 -4.96 7.48 18.48
C GLU A 44 -3.43 7.49 18.30
N LEU A 45 -2.86 6.44 17.71
CA LEU A 45 -1.42 6.36 17.46
C LEU A 45 -0.97 7.38 16.40
N ALA A 46 -1.81 7.67 15.40
CA ALA A 46 -1.54 8.69 14.39
C ALA A 46 -1.45 10.13 14.96
N GLN A 47 -1.93 10.39 16.18
CA GLN A 47 -1.67 11.66 16.88
C GLN A 47 -0.19 11.84 17.27
N HIS A 48 0.60 10.75 17.22
CA HIS A 48 2.05 10.76 17.47
C HIS A 48 2.88 10.72 16.19
N ASP A 49 2.37 10.05 15.16
CA ASP A 49 2.93 10.02 13.81
C ASP A 49 1.78 10.18 12.80
N PRO A 50 1.52 11.41 12.32
CA PRO A 50 0.45 11.67 11.38
C PRO A 50 0.55 10.89 10.07
N GLU A 51 1.73 10.37 9.71
CA GLU A 51 1.90 9.61 8.47
C GLU A 51 1.45 8.15 8.57
N LEU A 52 0.96 7.67 9.74
CA LEU A 52 0.41 6.33 9.88
C LEU A 52 -0.98 6.17 9.26
N VAL A 53 -1.75 7.26 9.20
CA VAL A 53 -3.10 7.24 8.65
C VAL A 53 -3.20 8.35 7.62
N GLU A 54 -3.37 7.98 6.37
CA GLU A 54 -3.55 8.93 5.29
C GLU A 54 -4.93 9.57 5.34
N ASP A 55 -5.96 8.76 5.60
CA ASP A 55 -7.34 9.23 5.65
C ASP A 55 -8.23 8.34 6.54
N TRP A 56 -9.29 8.95 7.07
CA TRP A 56 -10.38 8.28 7.78
C TRP A 56 -11.72 8.92 7.43
N ARG A 57 -12.58 8.13 6.79
CA ARG A 57 -13.90 8.56 6.28
C ARG A 57 -15.09 7.95 6.99
N GLY A 58 -14.86 7.11 8.00
CA GLY A 58 -15.94 6.49 8.77
C GLY A 58 -16.53 7.43 9.84
N PRO A 59 -17.27 6.88 10.82
CA PRO A 59 -18.00 7.67 11.79
C PRO A 59 -17.14 8.67 12.57
N GLU A 60 -17.64 9.90 12.71
CA GLU A 60 -16.96 10.96 13.48
C GLU A 60 -16.77 10.56 14.96
N SER A 61 -17.69 9.76 15.51
CA SER A 61 -17.59 9.20 16.85
C SER A 61 -16.39 8.27 17.08
N TRP A 62 -15.69 7.88 16.02
CA TRP A 62 -14.47 7.06 16.09
C TRP A 62 -13.18 7.86 16.16
N ARG A 63 -13.25 9.18 15.90
CA ARG A 63 -12.07 10.05 16.00
C ARG A 63 -11.51 10.06 17.43
N PRO A 64 -10.17 10.18 17.57
CA PRO A 64 -9.52 10.10 18.86
C PRO A 64 -9.81 11.34 19.70
N GLY A 65 -9.86 11.15 21.02
CA GLY A 65 -9.92 12.25 21.99
C GLY A 65 -8.53 12.86 22.25
N PRO A 66 -8.27 13.35 23.47
CA PRO A 66 -6.95 13.83 23.87
C PRO A 66 -5.86 12.76 23.68
N ARG A 67 -4.66 13.20 23.30
CA ARG A 67 -3.49 12.34 23.08
C ARG A 67 -3.15 11.50 24.32
N VAL A 68 -3.00 10.19 24.14
CA VAL A 68 -2.65 9.21 25.18
C VAL A 68 -1.21 8.73 24.96
N PRO A 69 -0.39 8.47 26.00
CA PRO A 69 0.96 7.96 25.82
C PRO A 69 1.02 6.65 25.01
N VAL A 70 2.00 6.54 24.10
CA VAL A 70 2.18 5.36 23.21
C VAL A 70 2.25 4.05 23.99
N ALA A 71 2.89 4.02 25.16
CA ALA A 71 2.96 2.83 26.00
C ALA A 71 1.57 2.34 26.47
N GLY A 72 0.60 3.25 26.63
CA GLY A 72 -0.80 2.89 26.91
C GLY A 72 -1.51 2.36 25.66
N LEU A 73 -1.22 2.94 24.49
CA LEU A 73 -1.75 2.47 23.21
C LEU A 73 -1.21 1.07 22.84
N LEU A 74 0.06 0.79 23.11
CA LEU A 74 0.67 -0.52 22.91
C LEU A 74 -0.09 -1.61 23.68
N LYS A 75 -0.42 -1.38 24.95
CA LYS A 75 -1.24 -2.31 25.75
C LYS A 75 -2.64 -2.53 25.17
N LYS A 76 -3.25 -1.49 24.59
CA LYS A 76 -4.55 -1.63 23.88
C LYS A 76 -4.39 -2.51 22.64
N ILE A 77 -3.31 -2.31 21.86
CA ILE A 77 -3.00 -3.10 20.68
C ILE A 77 -2.76 -4.58 21.06
N GLU A 78 -1.96 -4.85 22.09
CA GLU A 78 -1.70 -6.19 22.61
C GLU A 78 -3.00 -6.90 23.04
N ALA A 79 -3.91 -6.18 23.71
CA ALA A 79 -5.22 -6.71 24.08
C ALA A 79 -6.10 -7.03 22.86
N LEU A 80 -6.09 -6.17 21.83
CA LEU A 80 -6.79 -6.41 20.56
C LEU A 80 -6.19 -7.60 19.81
N GLN A 81 -4.86 -7.75 19.82
CA GLN A 81 -4.19 -8.94 19.30
C GLN A 81 -4.62 -10.20 20.06
N ALA A 82 -4.66 -10.19 21.39
CA ALA A 82 -5.15 -11.32 22.16
C ALA A 82 -6.62 -11.66 21.82
N ASN A 83 -7.47 -10.63 21.67
CA ASN A 83 -8.87 -10.81 21.28
C ASN A 83 -9.02 -11.41 19.88
N VAL A 84 -8.23 -10.95 18.90
CA VAL A 84 -8.32 -11.47 17.52
C VAL A 84 -7.83 -12.91 17.44
N HIS A 85 -6.73 -13.26 18.12
CA HIS A 85 -6.24 -14.65 18.17
C HIS A 85 -7.15 -15.59 18.97
N GLY A 86 -7.78 -15.06 20.03
CA GLY A 86 -8.76 -15.80 20.84
C GLY A 86 -10.11 -15.97 20.15
N ALA A 87 -10.42 -15.14 19.15
CA ALA A 87 -11.63 -15.28 18.37
C ALA A 87 -11.52 -16.59 17.58
N PRO A 88 -12.54 -17.47 17.64
CA PRO A 88 -12.50 -18.70 16.85
C PRO A 88 -12.27 -18.32 15.38
N PRO A 89 -11.36 -19.01 14.65
CA PRO A 89 -11.18 -18.80 13.22
C PRO A 89 -12.52 -19.10 12.53
N ALA A 90 -13.31 -18.04 12.35
CA ALA A 90 -14.69 -17.97 11.87
C ALA A 90 -15.51 -19.27 11.95
N SER A 91 -16.41 -19.37 12.93
CA SER A 91 -17.47 -20.38 12.94
C SER A 91 -18.68 -20.04 12.05
N ALA A 92 -18.59 -19.10 11.09
CA ALA A 92 -19.76 -18.61 10.33
C ALA A 92 -19.59 -18.38 8.80
N SER A 93 -18.47 -17.87 8.28
CA SER A 93 -18.33 -17.60 6.82
C SER A 93 -16.87 -17.45 6.33
N ARG A 94 -16.64 -17.55 5.00
CA ARG A 94 -15.33 -17.26 4.38
C ARG A 94 -14.94 -15.79 4.55
N ASP A 95 -15.88 -14.87 4.45
CA ASP A 95 -15.63 -13.42 4.59
C ASP A 95 -15.14 -13.05 6.00
N ASP A 96 -15.68 -13.70 7.05
CA ASP A 96 -15.22 -13.49 8.43
C ASP A 96 -13.80 -14.03 8.66
N ALA A 97 -13.44 -15.12 7.99
CA ALA A 97 -12.07 -15.66 8.06
C ALA A 97 -11.06 -14.68 7.44
N GLU A 98 -11.40 -14.06 6.31
CA GLU A 98 -10.57 -13.03 5.67
C GLU A 98 -10.47 -11.77 6.52
N ARG A 99 -11.59 -11.30 7.09
CA ARG A 99 -11.61 -10.16 8.00
C ARG A 99 -10.76 -10.40 9.24
N HIS A 100 -10.83 -11.60 9.82
CA HIS A 100 -9.93 -12.01 10.90
C HIS A 100 -8.47 -11.91 10.44
N ARG A 101 -8.10 -12.54 9.31
CA ARG A 101 -6.72 -12.49 8.79
C ARG A 101 -6.22 -11.06 8.58
N TYR A 102 -7.06 -10.19 8.02
CA TYR A 102 -6.77 -8.76 7.84
C TYR A 102 -6.52 -8.07 9.18
N LEU A 103 -7.45 -8.15 10.13
CA LEU A 103 -7.33 -7.50 11.44
C LEU A 103 -6.10 -8.00 12.20
N ALA A 104 -5.85 -9.31 12.19
CA ALA A 104 -4.66 -9.88 12.83
C ALA A 104 -3.36 -9.33 12.23
N ALA A 105 -3.28 -9.22 10.90
CA ALA A 105 -2.09 -8.71 10.23
C ALA A 105 -1.91 -7.20 10.45
N GLN A 106 -2.98 -6.41 10.34
CA GLN A 106 -2.94 -4.97 10.60
C GLN A 106 -2.61 -4.65 12.06
N LEU A 107 -3.09 -5.44 13.02
CA LEU A 107 -2.75 -5.26 14.44
C LEU A 107 -1.29 -5.62 14.74
N ARG A 108 -0.71 -6.63 14.07
CA ARG A 108 0.75 -6.89 14.14
C ARG A 108 1.55 -5.70 13.61
N ALA A 109 1.16 -5.17 12.46
CA ALA A 109 1.82 -4.01 11.88
C ALA A 109 1.74 -2.77 12.79
N LEU A 110 0.57 -2.52 13.38
CA LEU A 110 0.36 -1.40 14.29
C LEU A 110 1.12 -1.57 15.61
N HIS A 111 1.24 -2.81 16.11
CA HIS A 111 2.10 -3.13 17.25
C HIS A 111 3.55 -2.77 16.94
N PHE A 112 4.07 -3.19 15.78
CA PHE A 112 5.41 -2.84 15.33
C PHE A 112 5.61 -1.31 15.26
N ALA A 113 4.67 -0.58 14.66
CA ALA A 113 4.73 0.88 14.58
C ALA A 113 4.75 1.54 15.97
N ALA A 114 3.96 1.05 16.93
CA ALA A 114 3.97 1.54 18.31
C ALA A 114 5.32 1.27 19.01
N GLU A 115 5.92 0.09 18.80
CA GLU A 115 7.24 -0.24 19.34
C GLU A 115 8.35 0.65 18.78
N ARG A 116 8.27 0.96 17.48
CA ARG A 116 9.19 1.92 16.83
C ARG A 116 9.07 3.31 17.44
N GLN A 117 7.86 3.81 17.69
CA GLN A 117 7.64 5.09 18.35
C GLN A 117 8.12 5.13 19.81
N LEU A 118 8.21 3.97 20.47
CA LEU A 118 8.85 3.82 21.79
C LEU A 118 10.38 3.71 21.72
N GLY A 119 10.97 3.84 20.54
CA GLY A 119 12.41 3.80 20.33
C GLY A 119 13.00 2.40 20.23
N ARG A 120 12.19 1.36 20.05
CA ARG A 120 12.73 0.01 19.83
C ARG A 120 13.37 -0.08 18.43
N PRO A 121 14.67 -0.42 18.33
CA PRO A 121 15.34 -0.56 17.04
C PRO A 121 14.82 -1.80 16.29
N ALA A 122 14.84 -1.73 14.97
CA ALA A 122 14.56 -2.86 14.08
C ALA A 122 15.36 -2.66 12.78
N GLY A 123 15.92 -3.75 12.25
CA GLY A 123 16.52 -3.75 10.91
C GLY A 123 15.44 -3.65 9.83
N ILE A 124 15.84 -3.31 8.60
CA ILE A 124 14.86 -3.13 7.51
C ILE A 124 14.13 -4.42 7.16
N ASP A 125 14.81 -5.55 7.19
CA ASP A 125 14.25 -6.86 6.88
C ASP A 125 13.28 -7.34 7.99
N ASP A 126 13.58 -7.04 9.26
CA ASP A 126 12.65 -7.29 10.37
C ASP A 126 11.39 -6.44 10.21
N GLN A 127 11.56 -5.17 9.81
CA GLN A 127 10.43 -4.29 9.54
C GLN A 127 9.56 -4.81 8.37
N LEU A 128 10.16 -5.30 7.29
CA LEU A 128 9.42 -5.90 6.17
C LEU A 128 8.59 -7.13 6.62
N ARG A 129 9.17 -8.00 7.46
CA ARG A 129 8.45 -9.17 7.99
C ARG A 129 7.34 -8.80 8.96
N GLU A 130 7.65 -8.00 9.98
CA GLU A 130 6.74 -7.74 11.10
C GLU A 130 5.66 -6.71 10.74
N GLU A 131 6.02 -5.67 9.98
CA GLU A 131 5.08 -4.64 9.56
C GLU A 131 4.30 -5.06 8.32
N PHE A 132 4.96 -5.57 7.28
CA PHE A 132 4.30 -5.82 5.98
C PHE A 132 4.00 -7.30 5.70
N GLY A 133 4.49 -8.22 6.52
CA GLY A 133 4.25 -9.65 6.34
C GLY A 133 4.95 -10.24 5.12
N VAL A 134 6.02 -9.60 4.62
CA VAL A 134 6.78 -10.07 3.46
C VAL A 134 8.20 -10.46 3.84
N GLU A 135 8.64 -11.60 3.31
CA GLU A 135 10.04 -11.97 3.35
C GLU A 135 10.78 -11.27 2.20
N PRO A 136 11.88 -10.56 2.47
CA PRO A 136 12.72 -9.99 1.44
C PRO A 136 13.38 -11.09 0.60
N GLU A 137 13.35 -10.96 -0.73
CA GLU A 137 14.04 -11.90 -1.62
C GLU A 137 15.52 -11.50 -1.84
N PRO A 138 16.37 -12.47 -2.21
CA PRO A 138 17.73 -12.18 -2.66
C PRO A 138 17.73 -11.31 -3.92
N PHE A 139 18.64 -10.35 -3.96
CA PHE A 139 18.78 -9.44 -5.10
C PHE A 139 19.51 -10.12 -6.28
N ASP A 140 18.86 -10.19 -7.46
CA ASP A 140 19.44 -10.75 -8.69
C ASP A 140 20.17 -9.66 -9.51
N ALA A 141 21.42 -9.38 -9.13
CA ALA A 141 22.29 -8.44 -9.82
C ALA A 141 22.48 -8.76 -11.31
N ALA A 142 22.52 -10.05 -11.67
CA ALA A 142 22.70 -10.48 -13.05
C ALA A 142 21.48 -10.15 -13.91
N ARG A 143 20.25 -10.26 -13.37
CA ARG A 143 19.04 -9.80 -14.05
C ARG A 143 19.07 -8.29 -14.26
N MET A 144 19.46 -7.51 -13.26
CA MET A 144 19.47 -6.05 -13.39
C MET A 144 20.47 -5.59 -14.44
N GLU A 145 21.64 -6.24 -14.52
CA GLU A 145 22.62 -5.96 -15.57
C GLU A 145 22.09 -6.26 -16.97
N ARG A 146 21.33 -7.36 -17.15
CA ARG A 146 20.67 -7.67 -18.43
C ARG A 146 19.65 -6.61 -18.82
N VAL A 147 18.87 -6.10 -17.86
CA VAL A 147 17.88 -5.04 -18.09
C VAL A 147 18.58 -3.74 -18.52
N ARG A 148 19.62 -3.29 -17.79
CA ARG A 148 20.42 -2.12 -18.19
C ARG A 148 21.07 -2.26 -19.57
N ALA A 149 21.63 -3.44 -19.87
CA ALA A 149 22.20 -3.73 -21.19
C ALA A 149 21.15 -3.66 -22.30
N GLU A 150 19.90 -4.01 -22.01
CA GLU A 150 18.80 -3.83 -22.96
C GLU A 150 18.42 -2.36 -23.16
N ILE A 151 18.30 -1.57 -22.08
CA ILE A 151 18.09 -0.12 -22.18
C ILE A 151 19.21 0.52 -23.01
N ALA A 152 20.46 0.08 -22.81
CA ALA A 152 21.61 0.57 -23.57
C ALA A 152 21.53 0.25 -25.07
N ARG A 153 20.91 -0.87 -25.47
CA ARG A 153 20.66 -1.20 -26.88
C ARG A 153 19.56 -0.33 -27.50
N VAL A 154 18.52 -0.02 -26.74
CA VAL A 154 17.40 0.85 -27.18
C VAL A 154 17.86 2.30 -27.31
N LEU A 155 18.75 2.74 -26.42
CA LEU A 155 19.33 4.08 -26.40
C LEU A 155 20.83 4.01 -26.72
N PRO A 156 21.23 3.81 -27.99
CA PRO A 156 22.64 3.75 -28.37
C PRO A 156 23.33 5.12 -28.17
N GLY A 157 24.61 5.09 -27.86
CA GLY A 157 25.43 6.28 -27.69
C GLY A 157 26.67 6.03 -26.83
N THR A 158 27.51 7.06 -26.70
CA THR A 158 28.77 6.99 -25.94
C THR A 158 28.70 7.64 -24.56
N SER A 159 27.73 8.53 -24.32
CA SER A 159 27.45 9.09 -22.98
C SER A 159 27.00 8.01 -21.99
N PRO A 160 27.18 8.21 -20.67
CA PRO A 160 26.64 7.32 -19.64
C PRO A 160 25.15 6.99 -19.83
N LEU A 161 24.74 5.76 -19.49
CA LEU A 161 23.36 5.28 -19.72
C LEU A 161 22.31 6.18 -19.06
N ALA A 162 22.56 6.61 -17.82
CA ALA A 162 21.69 7.52 -17.08
C ALA A 162 21.44 8.84 -17.83
N GLU A 163 22.48 9.42 -18.46
CA GLU A 163 22.35 10.64 -19.26
C GLU A 163 21.51 10.42 -20.51
N ARG A 164 21.63 9.25 -21.15
CA ARG A 164 20.85 8.91 -22.35
C ARG A 164 19.36 8.72 -22.01
N VAL A 165 19.05 8.08 -20.88
CA VAL A 165 17.68 7.98 -20.35
C VAL A 165 17.13 9.37 -20.01
N ALA A 166 17.89 10.18 -19.27
CA ALA A 166 17.48 11.54 -18.93
C ALA A 166 17.25 12.41 -20.18
N ALA A 167 18.06 12.24 -21.23
CA ALA A 167 17.88 12.94 -22.49
C ALA A 167 16.58 12.53 -23.20
N LEU A 168 16.23 11.24 -23.23
CA LEU A 168 14.94 10.78 -23.75
C LEU A 168 13.77 11.39 -22.97
N ARG A 169 13.82 11.38 -21.63
CA ARG A 169 12.78 11.98 -20.78
C ARG A 169 12.62 13.49 -21.04
N ARG A 170 13.73 14.23 -21.21
CA ARG A 170 13.67 15.66 -21.58
C ARG A 170 13.02 15.89 -22.94
N ARG A 171 13.36 15.10 -23.97
CA ARG A 171 12.76 15.22 -25.32
C ARG A 171 11.27 14.89 -25.35
N THR A 172 10.81 14.09 -24.39
CA THR A 172 9.42 13.65 -24.25
C THR A 172 8.70 14.36 -23.09
N SER A 173 9.27 15.47 -22.60
CA SER A 173 8.69 16.28 -21.52
C SER A 173 7.40 16.96 -21.96
N VAL A 174 6.46 17.05 -21.03
CA VAL A 174 5.16 17.70 -21.20
C VAL A 174 5.28 19.17 -20.75
N PRO A 175 5.07 20.14 -21.65
CA PRO A 175 5.05 21.56 -21.30
C PRO A 175 4.01 21.86 -20.21
N ALA A 176 4.33 22.79 -19.30
CA ALA A 176 3.49 23.12 -18.14
C ALA A 176 2.04 23.44 -18.51
N ASP A 177 1.83 24.22 -19.57
CA ASP A 177 0.53 24.63 -20.10
C ASP A 177 -0.29 23.47 -20.69
N ARG A 178 0.34 22.30 -20.89
CA ARG A 178 -0.28 21.10 -21.49
C ARG A 178 -0.45 19.93 -20.52
N ARG A 179 0.09 20.04 -19.30
CA ARG A 179 0.12 18.94 -18.32
C ARG A 179 -1.26 18.40 -18.00
N VAL A 180 -2.20 19.28 -17.65
CA VAL A 180 -3.59 18.89 -17.34
C VAL A 180 -4.20 18.13 -18.53
N THR A 181 -4.07 18.66 -19.74
CA THR A 181 -4.63 18.01 -20.94
C THR A 181 -4.02 16.62 -21.17
N VAL A 182 -2.70 16.47 -21.09
CA VAL A 182 -2.03 15.18 -21.30
C VAL A 182 -2.44 14.16 -20.24
N VAL A 183 -2.50 14.58 -18.96
CA VAL A 183 -2.90 13.70 -17.86
C VAL A 183 -4.36 13.29 -17.98
N GLU A 184 -5.27 14.20 -18.31
CA GLU A 184 -6.70 13.87 -18.52
C GLU A 184 -6.89 12.87 -19.68
N GLN A 185 -6.13 13.02 -20.78
CA GLN A 185 -6.15 12.06 -21.88
C GLN A 185 -5.60 10.69 -21.47
N ALA A 186 -4.54 10.67 -20.64
CA ALA A 186 -4.00 9.44 -20.07
C ALA A 186 -5.01 8.76 -19.13
N ILE A 187 -5.65 9.51 -18.24
CA ILE A 187 -6.73 9.02 -17.36
C ILE A 187 -7.84 8.40 -18.19
N ALA A 188 -8.28 9.07 -19.26
CA ALA A 188 -9.34 8.56 -20.13
C ALA A 188 -8.95 7.23 -20.80
N ALA A 189 -7.68 7.06 -21.18
CA ALA A 189 -7.17 5.82 -21.76
C ALA A 189 -7.11 4.69 -20.72
N CYS A 190 -6.50 4.95 -19.56
CA CYS A 190 -6.45 4.03 -18.43
C CYS A 190 -7.87 3.58 -18.01
N ARG A 191 -8.82 4.53 -17.88
CA ARG A 191 -10.22 4.26 -17.54
C ARG A 191 -10.91 3.36 -18.56
N ARG A 192 -10.70 3.57 -19.87
CA ARG A 192 -11.28 2.70 -20.92
C ARG A 192 -10.78 1.27 -20.78
N ALA A 193 -9.48 1.07 -20.54
CA ALA A 193 -8.91 -0.26 -20.34
C ALA A 193 -9.47 -0.93 -19.08
N THR A 194 -9.54 -0.20 -17.96
CA THR A 194 -10.12 -0.70 -16.70
C THR A 194 -11.59 -1.05 -16.84
N ALA A 195 -12.40 -0.18 -17.47
CA ALA A 195 -13.84 -0.41 -17.63
C ALA A 195 -14.18 -1.61 -18.53
N ALA A 196 -13.23 -2.11 -19.32
CA ALA A 196 -13.39 -3.33 -20.11
C ALA A 196 -13.36 -4.60 -19.25
N VAL A 197 -12.82 -4.55 -18.03
CA VAL A 197 -12.63 -5.70 -17.13
C VAL A 197 -13.32 -5.54 -15.78
N ILE A 198 -13.46 -4.30 -15.29
CA ILE A 198 -14.04 -3.98 -13.98
C ILE A 198 -15.28 -3.14 -14.18
N ARG A 199 -16.38 -3.53 -13.55
CA ARG A 199 -17.62 -2.74 -13.56
C ARG A 199 -17.51 -1.58 -12.58
N LEU A 200 -17.41 -0.38 -13.12
CA LEU A 200 -17.33 0.87 -12.35
C LEU A 200 -18.72 1.54 -12.25
N PRO A 201 -19.04 2.24 -11.14
CA PRO A 201 -20.24 3.09 -11.05
C PRO A 201 -20.28 4.09 -12.20
N PRO A 202 -21.45 4.45 -12.75
CA PRO A 202 -21.51 5.41 -13.85
C PRO A 202 -21.13 6.83 -13.44
N ASP A 203 -21.20 7.15 -12.15
CA ASP A 203 -20.89 8.47 -11.63
C ASP A 203 -19.42 8.64 -11.25
N GLU A 204 -18.62 7.57 -11.10
CA GLU A 204 -17.21 7.70 -10.67
C GLU A 204 -16.35 8.62 -11.54
N GLY A 205 -15.32 9.23 -10.94
CA GLY A 205 -14.37 10.03 -11.70
C GLY A 205 -13.21 10.61 -10.90
N VAL A 206 -12.13 10.88 -11.63
CA VAL A 206 -10.91 11.53 -11.16
C VAL A 206 -10.81 12.94 -11.74
N ARG A 207 -10.49 13.94 -10.90
CA ARG A 207 -10.13 15.29 -11.34
C ARG A 207 -8.64 15.52 -11.15
N VAL A 208 -8.02 16.25 -12.07
CA VAL A 208 -6.60 16.60 -11.99
C VAL A 208 -6.42 17.97 -11.34
N GLN A 209 -5.49 18.06 -10.40
CA GLN A 209 -5.06 19.32 -9.80
C GLN A 209 -3.53 19.41 -9.84
N LEU A 210 -3.01 20.52 -10.33
CA LEU A 210 -1.59 20.81 -10.26
C LEU A 210 -1.30 21.49 -8.92
N GLU A 211 -0.35 20.94 -8.17
CA GLU A 211 0.01 21.39 -6.82
C GLU A 211 1.51 21.68 -6.77
N PRO A 212 1.93 22.95 -6.66
CA PRO A 212 3.33 23.29 -6.44
C PRO A 212 3.78 22.86 -5.03
N GLY A 213 5.05 22.52 -4.87
CA GLY A 213 5.63 22.16 -3.57
C GLY A 213 5.25 20.78 -3.01
N LEU A 214 4.61 19.91 -3.81
CA LEU A 214 4.49 18.49 -3.46
C LEU A 214 5.89 17.86 -3.37
N VAL A 215 6.11 17.02 -2.37
CA VAL A 215 7.40 16.33 -2.17
C VAL A 215 7.51 15.08 -3.07
N TRP A 216 6.38 14.60 -3.58
CA TRP A 216 6.24 13.45 -4.47
C TRP A 216 5.66 13.89 -5.81
N ASP A 217 5.78 13.08 -6.86
CA ASP A 217 5.36 13.44 -8.22
C ASP A 217 3.84 13.60 -8.37
N GLY A 218 3.07 12.83 -7.61
CA GLY A 218 1.62 12.93 -7.55
C GLY A 218 1.01 11.96 -6.54
N PHE A 219 -0.24 12.19 -6.15
CA PHE A 219 -1.01 11.30 -5.30
C PHE A 219 -2.51 11.50 -5.51
N THR A 220 -3.30 10.51 -5.14
CA THR A 220 -4.76 10.57 -5.20
C THR A 220 -5.38 10.74 -3.83
N ARG A 221 -6.19 11.78 -3.66
CA ARG A 221 -7.11 11.89 -2.54
C ARG A 221 -8.49 11.41 -2.94
N TYR A 222 -8.96 10.33 -2.33
CA TYR A 222 -10.34 9.90 -2.48
C TYR A 222 -11.27 10.76 -1.61
N GLN A 223 -12.28 11.37 -2.22
CA GLN A 223 -13.19 12.32 -1.58
C GLN A 223 -14.49 11.65 -1.09
N GLY A 224 -14.62 10.32 -1.26
CA GLY A 224 -15.87 9.60 -1.11
C GLY A 224 -16.80 9.79 -2.32
N ARG A 225 -17.91 9.05 -2.33
CA ARG A 225 -18.94 9.14 -3.39
C ARG A 225 -18.36 8.96 -4.80
N HIS A 226 -17.44 8.02 -4.94
CA HIS A 226 -16.78 7.67 -6.18
C HIS A 226 -15.99 8.83 -6.83
N ARG A 227 -15.51 9.81 -6.05
CA ARG A 227 -14.70 10.92 -6.57
C ARG A 227 -13.30 10.91 -6.00
N SER A 228 -12.33 11.17 -6.86
CA SER A 228 -10.93 11.39 -6.47
C SER A 228 -10.39 12.69 -7.05
N GLU A 229 -9.40 13.23 -6.37
CA GLU A 229 -8.56 14.32 -6.84
C GLU A 229 -7.12 13.81 -6.95
N LEU A 230 -6.63 13.75 -8.20
CA LEU A 230 -5.25 13.45 -8.51
C LEU A 230 -4.45 14.75 -8.47
N GLN A 231 -3.64 14.90 -7.45
CA GLN A 231 -2.72 16.02 -7.28
C GLN A 231 -1.38 15.68 -7.91
N ILE A 232 -0.84 16.55 -8.76
CA ILE A 232 0.42 16.35 -9.49
C ILE A 232 1.38 17.49 -9.17
N ASN A 233 2.63 17.15 -8.90
CA ASN A 233 3.68 18.12 -8.64
C ASN A 233 3.98 18.96 -9.88
N ASP A 234 3.73 20.27 -9.79
CA ASP A 234 3.93 21.16 -10.93
C ASP A 234 5.41 21.57 -11.14
N GLU A 235 6.32 21.19 -10.26
CA GLU A 235 7.74 21.55 -10.35
C GLU A 235 8.61 20.39 -10.87
N ALA A 236 8.11 19.15 -10.76
CA ALA A 236 8.82 17.97 -11.23
C ALA A 236 8.83 17.86 -12.77
N LEU A 237 9.86 17.19 -13.30
CA LEU A 237 9.87 16.82 -14.73
C LEU A 237 8.80 15.77 -14.99
N LEU A 238 7.79 16.15 -15.77
CA LEU A 238 6.73 15.27 -16.24
C LEU A 238 6.95 14.96 -17.72
N ASP A 239 7.35 13.74 -18.04
CA ASP A 239 7.36 13.23 -19.42
C ASP A 239 6.08 12.43 -19.73
N VAL A 240 5.83 12.16 -21.02
CA VAL A 240 4.60 11.47 -21.46
C VAL A 240 4.42 10.10 -20.78
N ALA A 241 5.52 9.35 -20.59
CA ALA A 241 5.48 8.06 -19.91
C ALA A 241 5.10 8.22 -18.44
N ARG A 242 5.73 9.17 -17.75
CA ARG A 242 5.41 9.46 -16.35
C ARG A 242 3.96 9.94 -16.18
N ALA A 243 3.44 10.75 -17.11
CA ALA A 243 2.04 11.18 -17.10
C ALA A 243 1.07 10.01 -17.23
N LEU A 244 1.35 9.06 -18.14
CA LEU A 244 0.55 7.83 -18.24
C LEU A 244 0.64 6.99 -16.97
N ARG A 245 1.85 6.79 -16.44
CA ARG A 245 2.06 5.97 -15.24
C ARG A 245 1.33 6.54 -14.03
N LEU A 246 1.39 7.86 -13.81
CA LEU A 246 0.62 8.54 -12.77
C LEU A 246 -0.88 8.33 -13.00
N ALA A 247 -1.40 8.61 -14.19
CA ALA A 247 -2.82 8.44 -14.49
C ALA A 247 -3.35 7.02 -14.21
N CYS A 248 -2.55 5.99 -14.47
CA CYS A 248 -2.96 4.62 -14.22
C CYS A 248 -2.77 4.18 -12.76
N HIS A 249 -1.65 4.54 -12.11
CA HIS A 249 -1.35 4.21 -10.71
C HIS A 249 -2.30 4.89 -9.73
N GLU A 250 -2.57 6.16 -9.99
CA GLU A 250 -3.37 7.01 -9.13
C GLU A 250 -4.86 6.92 -9.47
N GLY A 251 -5.17 6.78 -10.77
CA GLY A 251 -6.52 6.62 -11.27
C GLY A 251 -6.89 5.15 -11.52
N TYR A 252 -6.67 4.69 -12.74
CA TYR A 252 -7.28 3.47 -13.28
C TYR A 252 -6.23 2.46 -13.77
N PRO A 253 -6.18 1.21 -13.30
CA PRO A 253 -7.03 0.58 -12.29
C PRO A 253 -6.54 0.80 -10.85
N GLY A 254 -5.66 1.78 -10.60
CA GLY A 254 -4.97 1.95 -9.31
C GLY A 254 -5.83 2.55 -8.19
N HIS A 255 -5.28 3.48 -7.41
CA HIS A 255 -5.85 3.90 -6.12
C HIS A 255 -7.30 4.38 -6.18
N HIS A 256 -7.69 5.17 -7.19
CA HIS A 256 -9.09 5.56 -7.33
C HIS A 256 -10.03 4.36 -7.43
N VAL A 257 -9.69 3.38 -8.26
CA VAL A 257 -10.53 2.19 -8.45
C VAL A 257 -10.55 1.31 -7.22
N GLN A 258 -9.43 1.17 -6.51
CA GLN A 258 -9.39 0.47 -5.22
C GLN A 258 -10.39 1.07 -4.22
N GLN A 259 -10.37 2.40 -4.05
CA GLN A 259 -11.27 3.10 -3.13
C GLN A 259 -12.74 3.05 -3.57
N VAL A 260 -13.01 3.17 -4.88
CA VAL A 260 -14.36 2.99 -5.44
C VAL A 260 -14.87 1.57 -5.17
N LEU A 261 -14.03 0.54 -5.36
CA LEU A 261 -14.40 -0.85 -5.11
C LEU A 261 -14.68 -1.10 -3.63
N ILE A 262 -13.89 -0.50 -2.73
CA ILE A 262 -14.13 -0.58 -1.28
C ILE A 262 -15.52 -0.01 -0.95
N ASP A 263 -15.83 1.20 -1.43
CA ASP A 263 -17.12 1.84 -1.18
C ASP A 263 -18.29 0.99 -1.72
N VAL A 264 -18.28 0.61 -3.00
CA VAL A 264 -19.43 -0.11 -3.58
C VAL A 264 -19.61 -1.52 -3.01
N THR A 265 -18.52 -2.16 -2.56
CA THR A 265 -18.55 -3.54 -2.08
C THR A 265 -18.90 -3.63 -0.60
N PHE A 266 -18.47 -2.65 0.19
CA PHE A 266 -18.46 -2.78 1.65
C PHE A 266 -19.27 -1.72 2.42
N THR A 267 -19.76 -0.64 1.78
CA THR A 267 -20.59 0.37 2.47
C THR A 267 -21.83 -0.22 3.16
N ASN A 268 -22.41 -1.30 2.64
CA ASN A 268 -23.61 -1.95 3.23
C ASN A 268 -23.30 -3.17 4.13
N ARG A 269 -22.02 -3.44 4.44
CA ARG A 269 -21.58 -4.69 5.09
C ARG A 269 -21.04 -4.52 6.51
N GLN A 270 -21.17 -3.35 7.14
CA GLN A 270 -20.60 -3.06 8.47
C GLN A 270 -19.09 -3.35 8.52
N ARG A 271 -18.37 -2.79 7.54
CA ARG A 271 -16.92 -2.95 7.36
C ARG A 271 -16.23 -1.59 7.46
N GLU A 272 -16.56 -0.85 8.51
CA GLU A 272 -16.07 0.49 8.76
C GLU A 272 -14.54 0.52 8.84
N GLU A 273 -13.88 -0.58 9.21
CA GLU A 273 -12.42 -0.65 9.22
C GLU A 273 -11.76 -0.47 7.84
N LEU A 274 -12.50 -0.66 6.75
CA LEU A 274 -12.03 -0.43 5.38
C LEU A 274 -12.15 1.04 4.95
N GLN A 275 -12.78 1.89 5.76
CA GLN A 275 -12.81 3.35 5.56
C GLN A 275 -11.57 4.05 6.13
N LEU A 276 -10.68 3.29 6.76
CA LEU A 276 -9.34 3.72 7.14
C LEU A 276 -8.40 3.47 5.96
N VAL A 277 -7.59 4.47 5.61
CA VAL A 277 -6.49 4.34 4.66
C VAL A 277 -5.19 4.30 5.46
N PRO A 278 -4.73 3.10 5.90
CA PRO A 278 -3.52 2.96 6.68
C PRO A 278 -2.29 3.09 5.78
N ALA A 279 -1.32 3.88 6.22
CA ALA A 279 0.00 3.98 5.60
C ALA A 279 1.02 3.08 6.32
N PHE A 280 0.56 1.91 6.76
CA PHE A 280 1.32 0.83 7.38
C PHE A 280 0.65 -0.51 7.07
N GLY A 281 1.36 -1.60 7.33
CA GLY A 281 0.78 -2.92 7.29
C GLY A 281 0.59 -3.51 5.89
N PRO A 282 0.14 -4.78 5.80
CA PRO A 282 -0.12 -5.43 4.52
C PRO A 282 -1.13 -4.69 3.64
N HIS A 283 -2.06 -3.92 4.21
CA HIS A 283 -2.98 -3.08 3.41
C HIS A 283 -2.19 -2.11 2.52
N LEU A 284 -1.25 -1.33 3.08
CA LEU A 284 -0.42 -0.42 2.30
C LEU A 284 0.37 -1.18 1.22
N LEU A 285 0.97 -2.32 1.60
CA LEU A 285 1.74 -3.15 0.69
C LEU A 285 0.92 -3.60 -0.53
N PHE A 286 -0.27 -4.16 -0.30
CA PHE A 286 -1.10 -4.66 -1.39
C PHE A 286 -1.76 -3.53 -2.19
N ALA A 287 -2.14 -2.42 -1.55
CA ALA A 287 -2.67 -1.25 -2.25
C ALA A 287 -1.65 -0.66 -3.23
N GLU A 288 -0.42 -0.41 -2.78
CA GLU A 288 0.66 0.11 -3.63
C GLU A 288 1.09 -0.93 -4.67
N GLY A 289 1.24 -2.19 -4.27
CA GLY A 289 1.56 -3.28 -5.19
C GLY A 289 0.54 -3.45 -6.31
N ALA A 290 -0.75 -3.39 -5.99
CA ALA A 290 -1.82 -3.50 -6.98
C ALA A 290 -1.91 -2.27 -7.88
N ALA A 291 -1.59 -1.07 -7.37
CA ALA A 291 -1.51 0.14 -8.19
C ALA A 291 -0.32 0.10 -9.17
N GLU A 292 0.84 -0.38 -8.71
CA GLU A 292 2.02 -0.61 -9.54
C GLU A 292 1.74 -1.64 -10.65
N VAL A 293 1.25 -2.82 -10.28
CA VAL A 293 0.90 -3.88 -11.26
C VAL A 293 -0.23 -3.42 -12.18
N GLY A 294 -1.21 -2.70 -11.64
CA GLY A 294 -2.32 -2.16 -12.41
C GLY A 294 -1.86 -1.22 -13.51
N ALA A 295 -0.89 -0.36 -13.21
CA ALA A 295 -0.34 0.57 -14.18
C ALA A 295 0.62 -0.09 -15.19
N ASP A 296 1.27 -1.21 -14.83
CA ASP A 296 2.03 -2.03 -15.79
C ASP A 296 1.11 -2.73 -16.81
N LEU A 297 -0.07 -3.16 -16.36
CA LEU A 297 -1.01 -3.97 -17.13
C LEU A 297 -2.10 -3.17 -17.84
N ALA A 298 -2.34 -1.91 -17.41
CA ALA A 298 -3.42 -1.07 -17.91
C ALA A 298 -3.43 -0.99 -19.44
N LEU A 299 -2.25 -0.84 -20.04
CA LEU A 299 -2.09 -0.70 -21.48
C LEU A 299 -0.88 -1.54 -21.93
N PRO A 300 -1.12 -2.66 -22.64
CA PRO A 300 -0.07 -3.43 -23.31
C PRO A 300 0.80 -2.57 -24.24
N GLU A 301 1.99 -3.07 -24.57
CA GLU A 301 3.02 -2.30 -25.31
C GLU A 301 2.49 -1.72 -26.64
N ASP A 302 1.77 -2.51 -27.43
CA ASP A 302 1.17 -2.11 -28.71
C ASP A 302 0.10 -1.02 -28.54
N GLN A 303 -0.69 -1.11 -27.46
CA GLN A 303 -1.68 -0.09 -27.10
C GLN A 303 -1.01 1.21 -26.64
N ARG A 304 0.07 1.14 -25.87
CA ARG A 304 0.87 2.31 -25.48
C ARG A 304 1.51 2.99 -26.69
N VAL A 305 2.08 2.23 -27.63
CA VAL A 305 2.62 2.78 -28.89
C VAL A 305 1.55 3.59 -29.64
N SER A 306 0.35 3.02 -29.78
CA SER A 306 -0.74 3.70 -30.49
C SER A 306 -1.25 4.92 -29.72
N LEU A 307 -1.47 4.80 -28.41
CA LEU A 307 -1.88 5.90 -27.55
C LEU A 307 -0.88 7.06 -27.57
N TYR A 308 0.42 6.76 -27.47
CA TYR A 308 1.47 7.76 -27.48
C TYR A 308 1.54 8.47 -28.83
N ARG A 309 1.61 7.71 -29.93
CA ARG A 309 1.69 8.28 -31.29
C ARG A 309 0.47 9.13 -31.64
N ASP A 310 -0.73 8.64 -31.33
CA ASP A 310 -1.96 9.20 -31.88
C ASP A 310 -2.62 10.22 -30.94
N VAL A 311 -2.30 10.20 -29.64
CA VAL A 311 -2.96 11.05 -28.63
C VAL A 311 -1.96 11.83 -27.78
N LEU A 312 -1.11 11.15 -27.00
CA LEU A 312 -0.35 11.84 -25.94
C LEU A 312 0.82 12.67 -26.47
N PHE A 313 1.54 12.21 -27.51
CA PHE A 313 2.63 12.99 -28.11
C PHE A 313 2.10 14.24 -28.83
N PRO A 314 1.05 14.15 -29.67
CA PRO A 314 0.40 15.35 -30.22
C PRO A 314 -0.06 16.32 -29.12
N ALA A 315 -0.70 15.81 -28.07
CA ALA A 315 -1.14 16.63 -26.94
C ALA A 315 0.02 17.30 -26.19
N ALA A 316 1.15 16.60 -26.03
CA ALA A 316 2.36 17.15 -25.41
C ALA A 316 3.17 18.07 -26.35
N GLY A 317 2.97 17.97 -27.67
CA GLY A 317 3.87 18.58 -28.66
C GLY A 317 5.22 17.87 -28.79
N ALA A 318 5.28 16.59 -28.39
CA ALA A 318 6.48 15.76 -28.46
C ALA A 318 6.64 15.13 -29.86
N ASN A 319 7.88 14.74 -30.20
CA ASN A 319 8.19 14.13 -31.48
C ASN A 319 7.81 12.64 -31.51
N ALA A 320 6.89 12.24 -32.39
CA ALA A 320 6.44 10.86 -32.52
C ALA A 320 7.58 9.86 -32.84
N ALA A 321 8.73 10.32 -33.34
CA ALA A 321 9.91 9.48 -33.57
C ALA A 321 10.49 8.88 -32.28
N ASP A 322 10.26 9.51 -31.11
CA ASP A 322 10.72 8.99 -29.81
C ASP A 322 9.77 7.91 -29.23
N VAL A 323 8.58 7.69 -29.81
CA VAL A 323 7.56 6.76 -29.26
C VAL A 323 8.09 5.34 -29.06
N PRO A 324 8.71 4.67 -30.06
CA PRO A 324 9.18 3.30 -29.86
C PRO A 324 10.23 3.18 -28.76
N ALA A 325 11.14 4.17 -28.68
CA ALA A 325 12.18 4.20 -27.65
C ALA A 325 11.57 4.44 -26.27
N LEU A 326 10.62 5.38 -26.14
CA LEU A 326 9.97 5.68 -24.86
C LEU A 326 9.22 4.47 -24.31
N VAL A 327 8.40 3.80 -25.14
CA VAL A 327 7.61 2.64 -24.72
C VAL A 327 8.50 1.47 -24.26
N ARG A 328 9.62 1.23 -24.96
CA ARG A 328 10.53 0.16 -24.55
C ARG A 328 11.29 0.53 -23.27
N VAL A 329 11.78 1.75 -23.17
CA VAL A 329 12.54 2.22 -21.99
C VAL A 329 11.67 2.27 -20.75
N GLU A 330 10.44 2.80 -20.81
CA GLU A 330 9.57 2.84 -19.62
C GLU A 330 9.25 1.43 -19.07
N THR A 331 9.08 0.44 -19.96
CA THR A 331 8.84 -0.96 -19.57
C THR A 331 10.06 -1.54 -18.86
N LEU A 332 11.26 -1.29 -19.38
CA LEU A 332 12.50 -1.77 -18.79
C LEU A 332 12.88 -1.04 -17.49
N LEU A 333 12.51 0.24 -17.35
CA LEU A 333 12.72 0.97 -16.10
C LEU A 333 11.86 0.41 -14.96
N ALA A 334 10.63 -0.02 -15.24
CA ALA A 334 9.81 -0.72 -14.25
C ALA A 334 10.48 -2.03 -13.77
N ASP A 335 11.21 -2.72 -14.66
CA ASP A 335 11.97 -3.93 -14.31
C ASP A 335 13.21 -3.69 -13.44
N LEU A 336 13.66 -2.43 -13.32
CA LEU A 336 14.76 -2.00 -12.43
C LEU A 336 14.28 -1.56 -11.04
N LEU A 337 12.98 -1.56 -10.74
CA LEU A 337 12.47 -1.25 -9.39
C LEU A 337 13.13 -2.08 -8.26
N PRO A 338 13.54 -3.36 -8.48
CA PRO A 338 14.32 -4.11 -7.48
C PRO A 338 15.67 -3.46 -7.09
N GLU A 339 16.31 -2.67 -7.97
CA GLU A 339 17.53 -1.91 -7.62
C GLU A 339 17.22 -0.84 -6.57
N VAL A 340 16.11 -0.11 -6.72
CA VAL A 340 15.70 0.92 -5.74
C VAL A 340 15.46 0.26 -4.38
N THR A 341 14.82 -0.92 -4.38
CA THR A 341 14.54 -1.68 -3.15
C THR A 341 15.82 -2.17 -2.49
N ASP A 342 16.75 -2.73 -3.25
CA ASP A 342 18.05 -3.19 -2.73
C ASP A 342 18.91 -2.04 -2.19
N VAL A 343 18.96 -0.90 -2.90
CA VAL A 343 19.65 0.30 -2.40
C VAL A 343 19.01 0.80 -1.11
N ALA A 344 17.68 0.87 -1.04
CA ALA A 344 16.97 1.28 0.16
C ALA A 344 17.28 0.38 1.35
N ARG A 345 17.28 -0.95 1.16
CA ARG A 345 17.62 -1.93 2.21
C ARG A 345 19.05 -1.74 2.72
N GLN A 346 20.02 -1.74 1.82
CA GLN A 346 21.44 -1.58 2.20
C GLN A 346 21.71 -0.23 2.86
N TYR A 347 21.07 0.84 2.39
CA TYR A 347 21.25 2.18 2.96
C TYR A 347 20.62 2.31 4.34
N LEU A 348 19.37 1.86 4.52
CA LEU A 348 18.65 1.95 5.80
C LEU A 348 19.27 1.09 6.90
N ASP A 349 19.97 0.01 6.54
CA ASP A 349 20.77 -0.82 7.44
C ASP A 349 22.23 -0.34 7.58
N SER A 350 22.57 0.82 7.00
CA SER A 350 23.92 1.43 7.06
C SER A 350 25.03 0.56 6.45
N ALA A 351 24.71 -0.38 5.56
CA ALA A 351 25.67 -1.22 4.85
C ALA A 351 26.38 -0.45 3.71
N ILE A 352 25.76 0.61 3.19
CA ILE A 352 26.34 1.52 2.21
C ILE A 352 26.21 2.98 2.67
N THR A 353 27.12 3.84 2.20
CA THR A 353 27.07 5.28 2.48
C THR A 353 25.98 5.98 1.67
N GLN A 354 25.63 7.20 2.08
CA GLN A 354 24.73 8.07 1.31
C GLN A 354 25.25 8.32 -0.11
N GLU A 355 26.55 8.61 -0.27
CA GLU A 355 27.21 8.79 -1.57
C GLU A 355 27.04 7.56 -2.46
N ARG A 356 27.26 6.35 -1.90
CA ARG A 356 27.09 5.12 -2.64
C ARG A 356 25.62 4.84 -2.99
N ALA A 357 24.69 5.17 -2.11
CA ALA A 357 23.27 5.05 -2.38
C ALA A 357 22.84 5.96 -3.55
N LEU A 358 23.26 7.23 -3.54
CA LEU A 358 22.99 8.18 -4.63
C LEU A 358 23.58 7.71 -5.96
N ASP A 359 24.81 7.22 -5.95
CA ASP A 359 25.49 6.68 -7.13
C ASP A 359 24.72 5.49 -7.73
N ARG A 360 24.33 4.52 -6.91
CA ARG A 360 23.56 3.35 -7.36
C ARG A 360 22.15 3.75 -7.84
N LEU A 361 21.47 4.66 -7.15
CA LEU A 361 20.19 5.20 -7.60
C LEU A 361 20.33 5.82 -9.00
N ALA A 362 21.35 6.66 -9.22
CA ALA A 362 21.56 7.32 -10.50
C ALA A 362 21.96 6.35 -11.63
N HIS A 363 22.86 5.40 -11.36
CA HIS A 363 23.53 4.61 -12.41
C HIS A 363 23.02 3.17 -12.53
N ASP A 364 22.65 2.53 -11.42
CA ASP A 364 22.15 1.15 -11.42
C ASP A 364 20.63 1.11 -11.63
N ALA A 365 19.90 1.95 -10.89
CA ALA A 365 18.43 2.06 -10.96
C ALA A 365 17.93 3.06 -12.01
N LEU A 366 18.82 3.91 -12.54
CA LEU A 366 18.52 4.92 -13.56
C LEU A 366 17.41 5.91 -13.13
N VAL A 367 17.31 6.23 -11.83
CA VAL A 367 16.33 7.22 -11.36
C VAL A 367 16.76 8.63 -11.74
N GLY A 368 15.79 9.44 -12.20
CA GLY A 368 16.07 10.80 -12.67
C GLY A 368 16.36 11.82 -11.56
N ASN A 369 15.93 11.55 -10.33
CA ASN A 369 16.14 12.38 -9.15
C ASN A 369 16.61 11.49 -7.97
N PRO A 370 17.90 11.11 -7.92
CA PRO A 370 18.43 10.25 -6.87
C PRO A 370 18.31 10.89 -5.48
N ASP A 371 18.53 12.20 -5.35
CA ASP A 371 18.41 12.91 -4.07
C ASP A 371 16.98 12.87 -3.51
N GLY A 372 15.98 13.17 -4.36
CA GLY A 372 14.58 13.09 -3.95
C GLY A 372 14.15 11.66 -3.61
N THR A 373 14.64 10.67 -4.37
CA THR A 373 14.38 9.25 -4.10
C THR A 373 14.99 8.82 -2.76
N LEU A 374 16.23 9.25 -2.47
CA LEU A 374 16.89 8.92 -1.20
C LEU A 374 16.21 9.61 -0.02
N ALA A 375 15.83 10.89 -0.16
CA ALA A 375 15.07 11.61 0.87
C ALA A 375 13.70 10.94 1.15
N PHE A 376 13.05 10.42 0.11
CA PHE A 376 11.83 9.62 0.26
C PHE A 376 12.10 8.31 1.03
N ILE A 377 13.17 7.59 0.69
CA ILE A 377 13.60 6.38 1.41
C ILE A 377 13.91 6.69 2.89
N GLU A 378 14.58 7.80 3.19
CA GLU A 378 14.90 8.20 4.57
C GLU A 378 13.64 8.50 5.38
N ARG A 379 12.72 9.28 4.80
CA ARG A 379 11.48 9.69 5.45
C ARG A 379 10.53 8.51 5.66
N ARG A 380 10.37 7.66 4.66
CA ARG A 380 9.36 6.58 4.66
C ARG A 380 9.92 5.26 5.19
N ARG A 381 11.24 5.07 5.19
CA ARG A 381 11.93 3.82 5.60
C ARG A 381 11.34 2.61 4.85
N ALA A 382 10.95 1.53 5.55
CA ALA A 382 10.32 0.36 4.93
C ALA A 382 9.06 0.70 4.12
N ARG A 383 8.34 1.78 4.44
CA ARG A 383 7.18 2.23 3.65
C ARG A 383 7.58 2.69 2.24
N ALA A 384 8.86 3.00 1.97
CA ALA A 384 9.34 3.25 0.61
C ALA A 384 9.53 1.96 -0.21
N LEU A 385 9.62 0.80 0.44
CA LEU A 385 9.89 -0.48 -0.22
C LEU A 385 8.60 -1.16 -0.68
N VAL A 386 7.44 -0.70 -0.22
CA VAL A 386 6.13 -1.29 -0.55
C VAL A 386 5.81 -1.26 -2.04
N TYR A 387 6.35 -0.30 -2.79
CA TYR A 387 6.18 -0.24 -4.25
C TYR A 387 6.83 -1.46 -4.92
N GLY A 388 8.11 -1.73 -4.61
CA GLY A 388 8.84 -2.87 -5.16
C GLY A 388 8.36 -4.21 -4.61
N GLU A 389 8.28 -4.32 -3.29
CA GLU A 389 7.89 -5.56 -2.60
C GLU A 389 6.41 -5.88 -2.80
N GLY A 390 5.53 -4.87 -2.80
CA GLY A 390 4.11 -5.04 -3.07
C GLY A 390 3.88 -5.45 -4.51
N ARG A 391 4.55 -4.80 -5.48
CA ARG A 391 4.48 -5.21 -6.89
C ARG A 391 4.87 -6.68 -7.05
N ARG A 392 5.99 -7.10 -6.45
CA ARG A 392 6.45 -8.50 -6.45
C ARG A 392 5.40 -9.44 -5.83
N ALA A 393 4.90 -9.10 -4.64
CA ALA A 393 3.93 -9.93 -3.92
C ALA A 393 2.64 -10.12 -4.73
N VAL A 394 2.10 -9.05 -5.32
CA VAL A 394 0.89 -9.11 -6.16
C VAL A 394 1.14 -9.95 -7.40
N LEU A 395 2.27 -9.78 -8.09
CA LEU A 395 2.61 -10.60 -9.26
C LEU A 395 2.69 -12.09 -8.91
N ALA A 396 3.22 -12.45 -7.74
CA ALA A 396 3.30 -13.83 -7.29
C ALA A 396 1.91 -14.46 -6.99
N MET A 397 0.89 -13.63 -6.72
CA MET A 397 -0.49 -14.08 -6.50
C MET A 397 -1.26 -14.28 -7.81
N MET A 398 -0.85 -13.61 -8.88
CA MET A 398 -1.55 -13.63 -10.16
C MET A 398 -1.37 -14.97 -10.91
N GLN A 399 -2.48 -15.52 -11.39
CA GLN A 399 -2.48 -16.71 -12.25
C GLN A 399 -2.38 -16.36 -13.74
N GLU A 400 -2.79 -15.13 -14.09
CA GLU A 400 -2.77 -14.60 -15.45
C GLU A 400 -2.20 -13.19 -15.42
N TYR A 401 -1.23 -12.90 -16.29
CA TYR A 401 -0.58 -11.58 -16.37
C TYR A 401 -1.43 -10.60 -17.21
N SER A 402 -2.60 -10.22 -16.67
CA SER A 402 -3.55 -9.32 -17.31
C SER A 402 -4.33 -8.50 -16.27
N LEU A 403 -4.99 -7.42 -16.69
CA LEU A 403 -5.86 -6.64 -15.80
C LEU A 403 -7.00 -7.49 -15.21
N ALA A 404 -7.53 -8.46 -15.97
CA ALA A 404 -8.53 -9.39 -15.47
C ALA A 404 -7.93 -10.33 -14.41
N GLY A 405 -6.69 -10.79 -14.61
CA GLY A 405 -5.95 -11.57 -13.63
C GLY A 405 -5.67 -10.79 -12.34
N LEU A 406 -5.28 -9.51 -12.45
CA LEU A 406 -5.12 -8.61 -11.30
C LEU A 406 -6.45 -8.44 -10.56
N TYR A 407 -7.52 -8.13 -11.29
CA TYR A 407 -8.85 -8.02 -10.68
C TYR A 407 -9.25 -9.31 -9.97
N ALA A 408 -8.99 -10.49 -10.56
CA ALA A 408 -9.32 -11.77 -9.95
C ALA A 408 -8.62 -12.02 -8.61
N VAL A 409 -7.41 -11.49 -8.40
CA VAL A 409 -6.72 -11.55 -7.09
C VAL A 409 -7.55 -10.85 -6.00
N PHE A 410 -8.17 -9.71 -6.35
CA PHE A 410 -8.88 -8.83 -5.41
C PHE A 410 -10.41 -8.83 -5.56
N ALA A 411 -10.98 -9.60 -6.49
CA ALA A 411 -12.43 -9.68 -6.73
C ALA A 411 -13.13 -10.70 -5.80
N GLY A 412 -12.36 -11.55 -5.15
CA GLY A 412 -12.85 -12.57 -4.21
C GLY A 412 -12.88 -12.10 -2.76
N PRO A 413 -13.09 -13.01 -1.80
CA PRO A 413 -13.05 -12.73 -0.36
C PRO A 413 -11.71 -12.12 0.12
N HIS A 414 -10.64 -12.30 -0.66
CA HIS A 414 -9.35 -11.65 -0.45
C HIS A 414 -9.36 -10.13 -0.66
N ALA A 415 -10.43 -9.55 -1.19
CA ALA A 415 -10.64 -8.10 -1.37
C ALA A 415 -10.50 -7.25 -0.09
N VAL A 416 -10.48 -7.90 1.07
CA VAL A 416 -10.30 -7.26 2.37
C VAL A 416 -8.82 -7.02 2.69
N GLN A 417 -7.92 -7.85 2.15
CA GLN A 417 -6.46 -7.70 2.25
C GLN A 417 -5.96 -6.80 1.14
#